data_AF-A0A4Q5QHZ8-F1
#
_entry.id   AF-A0A4Q5QHZ8-F1
#
_cell.length_a   1.000
_cell.length_b   1.000
_cell.length_c   1.000
_cell.angle_alpha   90.00
_cell.angle_beta   90.00
_cell.angle_gamma   90.00
#
_symmetry.space_group_name_H-M   'P 1'
#
loop_
_entity.id
_entity.type
_entity.pdbx_description
1 polymer ?
#
loop_
_entity_poly.entity_id
_entity_poly.type
_entity_poly.pdbx_seq_one_letter_code
_entity_poly.pdbx_strand_id
1 'polypeptide(L)'
;MMSLTGKPRRKSVRKTIVLVAAGAGLVLSGAAQAQQIVVQGNQRVDADTIRSYVTGTASGSAEEARRNLLASGMFSEVKVAQSGGRTVVTVRENNLINRVVFEGNKKVEKATLEGIVEAKARGPYSEAIVNADLARIRDVYKRFGRGTAKVTYRTVDLPNGRVDVIYQVDEGDKTGIISINFVGNNAYSERTLKGLMSSSEMNFLSFIKTSDVYDPDRIT
;
A
#
# COMPACT_ATOMS: atom_id res chain seq x y z
N MET A 1 -102.15 -11.89 56.41
CA MET A 1 -101.17 -11.49 57.44
C MET A 1 -99.82 -12.10 57.09
N MET A 2 -98.74 -11.30 57.21
CA MET A 2 -97.30 -11.62 57.25
C MET A 2 -96.73 -12.87 56.53
N SER A 3 -95.73 -12.69 55.66
CA SER A 3 -94.32 -12.58 56.08
C SER A 3 -93.33 -12.66 54.90
N LEU A 4 -92.46 -11.65 54.84
CA LEU A 4 -91.03 -11.59 54.49
C LEU A 4 -90.35 -12.86 53.89
N THR A 5 -89.46 -12.66 52.91
CA THR A 5 -87.99 -12.53 53.15
C THR A 5 -87.23 -12.67 51.82
N GLY A 6 -86.37 -11.68 51.52
CA GLY A 6 -85.53 -11.65 50.33
C GLY A 6 -84.35 -12.63 50.36
N LYS A 7 -83.80 -12.92 49.18
CA LYS A 7 -82.52 -13.62 49.00
C LYS A 7 -81.73 -12.99 47.84
N PRO A 8 -80.38 -12.89 47.92
CA PRO A 8 -79.65 -11.80 47.30
C PRO A 8 -79.01 -12.12 45.93
N ARG A 9 -78.65 -11.02 45.27
CA ARG A 9 -77.73 -10.81 44.14
C ARG A 9 -76.64 -11.88 43.93
N ARG A 10 -76.48 -12.31 42.66
CA ARG A 10 -75.18 -12.70 42.08
C ARG A 10 -74.94 -12.01 40.74
N LYS A 11 -73.66 -11.72 40.52
CA LYS A 11 -73.05 -10.75 39.62
C LYS A 11 -73.07 -11.17 38.14
N SER A 12 -73.35 -10.19 37.28
CA SER A 12 -72.56 -9.79 36.10
C SER A 12 -71.57 -10.79 35.49
N VAL A 13 -71.71 -11.08 34.19
CA VAL A 13 -70.64 -10.86 33.19
C VAL A 13 -71.29 -10.46 31.85
N ARG A 14 -71.02 -9.24 31.37
CA ARG A 14 -71.29 -8.81 29.99
C ARG A 14 -70.25 -9.44 29.06
N LYS A 15 -70.70 -10.09 27.98
CA LYS A 15 -69.85 -10.54 26.87
C LYS A 15 -69.35 -9.33 26.10
N THR A 16 -68.04 -9.07 26.13
CA THR A 16 -67.37 -8.14 25.22
C THR A 16 -66.86 -8.93 24.01
N ILE A 17 -67.38 -8.63 22.83
CA ILE A 17 -66.87 -9.11 21.54
C ILE A 17 -65.69 -8.22 21.18
N VAL A 18 -64.49 -8.80 21.05
CA VAL A 18 -63.30 -8.12 20.53
C VAL A 18 -63.23 -8.39 19.03
N LEU A 19 -63.42 -7.35 18.22
CA LEU A 19 -63.14 -7.37 16.78
C LEU A 19 -61.63 -7.24 16.59
N VAL A 20 -60.98 -8.27 16.06
CA VAL A 20 -59.57 -8.23 15.65
C VAL A 20 -59.51 -7.64 14.23
N ALA A 21 -59.08 -6.38 14.11
CA ALA A 21 -58.76 -5.77 12.82
C ALA A 21 -57.35 -6.22 12.38
N ALA A 22 -57.30 -7.12 11.39
CA ALA A 22 -56.08 -7.49 10.70
C ALA A 22 -55.65 -6.35 9.75
N GLY A 23 -54.81 -5.44 10.22
CA GLY A 23 -54.10 -4.49 9.36
C GLY A 23 -52.96 -5.18 8.64
N ALA A 24 -53.15 -5.52 7.37
CA ALA A 24 -52.09 -6.04 6.50
C ALA A 24 -51.01 -4.98 6.27
N GLY A 25 -49.82 -5.21 6.82
CA GLY A 25 -48.63 -4.44 6.48
C GLY A 25 -48.21 -4.76 5.05
N LEU A 26 -48.36 -3.80 4.13
CA LEU A 26 -47.69 -3.83 2.84
C LEU A 26 -46.20 -3.58 3.07
N VAL A 27 -45.43 -4.64 3.20
CA VAL A 27 -43.98 -4.59 3.08
C VAL A 27 -43.69 -4.45 1.59
N LEU A 28 -43.52 -3.22 1.12
CA LEU A 28 -42.92 -2.95 -0.19
C LEU A 28 -41.46 -3.41 -0.11
N SER A 29 -41.25 -4.69 -0.38
CA SER A 29 -39.93 -5.22 -0.67
C SER A 29 -39.51 -4.61 -2.00
N GLY A 30 -38.84 -3.45 -1.95
CA GLY A 30 -38.15 -2.92 -3.10
C GLY A 30 -37.16 -3.97 -3.55
N ALA A 31 -37.45 -4.64 -4.67
CA ALA A 31 -36.50 -5.52 -5.31
C ALA A 31 -35.25 -4.69 -5.56
N ALA A 32 -34.17 -4.98 -4.83
CA ALA A 32 -32.85 -4.48 -5.16
C ALA A 32 -32.57 -4.97 -6.58
N GLN A 33 -32.75 -4.10 -7.56
CA GLN A 33 -32.40 -4.35 -8.95
C GLN A 33 -30.94 -4.82 -8.93
N ALA A 34 -30.68 -6.04 -9.39
CA ALA A 34 -29.32 -6.55 -9.46
C ALA A 34 -28.55 -5.65 -10.45
N GLN A 35 -27.76 -4.73 -9.91
CA GLN A 35 -26.98 -3.78 -10.70
C GLN A 35 -26.08 -4.59 -11.64
N GLN A 36 -26.32 -4.51 -12.95
CA GLN A 36 -25.55 -5.30 -13.91
C GLN A 36 -24.13 -4.72 -13.98
N ILE A 37 -23.10 -5.54 -13.70
CA ILE A 37 -21.70 -5.11 -13.79
C ILE A 37 -21.09 -5.64 -15.09
N VAL A 38 -20.66 -4.73 -15.94
CA VAL A 38 -19.97 -5.03 -17.20
C VAL A 38 -18.50 -4.65 -17.05
N VAL A 39 -17.62 -5.60 -17.33
CA VAL A 39 -16.16 -5.43 -17.25
C VAL A 39 -15.58 -5.33 -18.65
N GLN A 40 -14.64 -4.40 -18.84
CA GLN A 40 -13.97 -4.15 -20.12
C GLN A 40 -12.47 -3.95 -19.90
N GLY A 41 -11.65 -4.39 -20.86
CA GLY A 41 -10.20 -4.16 -20.87
C GLY A 41 -9.37 -5.20 -20.11
N ASN A 42 -10.01 -6.19 -19.49
CA ASN A 42 -9.33 -7.33 -18.89
C ASN A 42 -8.85 -8.31 -19.97
N GLN A 43 -7.67 -8.89 -19.77
CA GLN A 43 -7.01 -9.83 -20.68
C GLN A 43 -6.57 -11.10 -19.95
N ARG A 44 -5.85 -10.95 -18.83
CA ARG A 44 -5.38 -12.08 -18.00
C ARG A 44 -6.21 -12.25 -16.74
N VAL A 45 -6.80 -11.17 -16.23
CA VAL A 45 -7.63 -11.22 -15.03
C VAL A 45 -9.07 -11.54 -15.44
N ASP A 46 -9.67 -12.51 -14.76
CA ASP A 46 -11.04 -12.88 -15.03
C ASP A 46 -12.02 -11.78 -14.61
N ALA A 47 -13.09 -11.62 -15.38
CA ALA A 47 -14.13 -10.64 -15.10
C ALA A 47 -14.83 -10.89 -13.76
N ASP A 48 -14.87 -12.13 -13.29
CA ASP A 48 -15.44 -12.53 -11.99
C ASP A 48 -14.59 -12.00 -10.83
N THR A 49 -13.27 -12.06 -10.96
CA THR A 49 -12.33 -11.46 -9.98
C THR A 49 -12.54 -9.96 -9.90
N ILE A 50 -12.67 -9.27 -11.03
CA ILE A 50 -12.93 -7.82 -11.02
C ILE A 50 -14.28 -7.51 -10.37
N ARG A 51 -15.31 -8.32 -10.65
CA ARG A 51 -16.64 -8.16 -10.04
C ARG A 51 -16.60 -8.29 -8.53
N SER A 52 -15.82 -9.21 -7.95
CA SER A 52 -15.75 -9.41 -6.50
C SER A 52 -15.24 -8.16 -5.75
N TYR A 53 -14.27 -7.44 -6.32
CA TYR A 53 -13.77 -6.17 -5.76
C TYR A 53 -14.78 -5.02 -5.84
N VAL A 54 -15.73 -5.08 -6.79
CA VAL A 54 -16.77 -4.06 -6.98
C VAL A 54 -17.95 -4.34 -6.06
N THR A 55 -18.41 -5.60 -5.99
CA THR A 55 -19.57 -6.02 -5.18
C THR A 55 -19.27 -6.06 -3.68
N GLY A 56 -18.00 -6.19 -3.29
CA GLY A 56 -17.58 -6.16 -1.88
C GLY A 56 -17.66 -4.79 -1.22
N THR A 57 -18.05 -3.73 -1.94
CA THR A 57 -18.17 -2.37 -1.37
C THR A 57 -19.53 -2.21 -0.69
N ALA A 58 -19.53 -1.86 0.59
CA ALA A 58 -20.74 -1.74 1.41
C ALA A 58 -21.74 -0.67 0.90
N SER A 59 -21.26 0.22 0.02
CA SER A 59 -22.02 1.37 -0.48
C SER A 59 -22.32 1.32 -1.98
N GLY A 60 -21.83 0.32 -2.73
CA GLY A 60 -21.87 0.33 -4.20
C GLY A 60 -21.20 1.56 -4.82
N SER A 61 -20.28 2.20 -4.09
CA SER A 61 -19.68 3.47 -4.50
C SER A 61 -18.60 3.22 -5.56
N ALA A 62 -18.73 3.90 -6.71
CA ALA A 62 -17.81 3.78 -7.82
C ALA A 62 -16.36 4.10 -7.42
N GLU A 63 -16.17 5.09 -6.54
CA GLU A 63 -14.86 5.49 -6.04
C GLU A 63 -14.21 4.46 -5.12
N GLU A 64 -14.97 3.78 -4.27
CA GLU A 64 -14.42 2.73 -3.41
C GLU A 64 -14.02 1.50 -4.22
N ALA A 65 -14.85 1.10 -5.18
CA ALA A 65 -14.51 0.03 -6.12
C ALA A 65 -13.23 0.37 -6.91
N ARG A 66 -13.12 1.61 -7.39
CA ARG A 66 -11.91 2.11 -8.07
C ARG A 66 -10.69 2.04 -7.15
N ARG A 67 -10.80 2.50 -5.90
CA ARG A 67 -9.71 2.44 -4.92
C ARG A 67 -9.28 1.01 -4.63
N ASN A 68 -10.22 0.09 -4.39
CA ASN A 68 -9.92 -1.31 -4.10
C ASN A 68 -9.23 -2.01 -5.28
N LEU A 69 -9.71 -1.77 -6.50
CA LEU A 69 -9.10 -2.32 -7.72
C LEU A 69 -7.67 -1.78 -7.93
N LEU A 70 -7.42 -0.49 -7.67
CA LEU A 70 -6.06 0.05 -7.73
C LEU A 70 -5.17 -0.51 -6.60
N ALA A 71 -5.69 -0.61 -5.38
CA ALA A 71 -4.98 -1.14 -4.23
C ALA A 71 -4.63 -2.63 -4.38
N SER A 72 -5.37 -3.38 -5.21
CA SER A 72 -5.04 -4.78 -5.54
C SER A 72 -3.69 -4.92 -6.27
N GLY A 73 -3.18 -3.84 -6.88
CA GLY A 73 -1.95 -3.88 -7.67
C GLY A 73 -2.06 -4.65 -8.99
N MET A 74 -3.25 -5.07 -9.40
CA MET A 74 -3.48 -5.81 -10.64
C MET A 74 -3.69 -4.88 -11.86
N PHE A 75 -4.04 -3.62 -11.63
CA PHE A 75 -4.43 -2.68 -12.68
C PHE A 75 -3.66 -1.36 -12.56
N SER A 76 -3.22 -0.83 -13.70
CA SER A 76 -2.56 0.48 -13.81
C SER A 76 -3.57 1.62 -13.88
N GLU A 77 -4.76 1.34 -14.43
CA GLU A 77 -5.82 2.32 -14.61
C GLU A 77 -7.18 1.64 -14.40
N VAL A 78 -8.07 2.33 -13.68
CA VAL A 78 -9.43 1.85 -13.40
C VAL A 78 -10.39 3.02 -13.57
N LYS A 79 -11.38 2.84 -14.43
CA LYS A 79 -12.50 3.78 -14.62
C LYS A 79 -13.80 3.06 -14.31
N VAL A 80 -14.60 3.63 -13.42
CA VAL A 80 -15.90 3.10 -13.02
C VAL A 80 -16.96 4.12 -13.41
N ALA A 81 -17.87 3.73 -14.31
CA ALA A 81 -18.98 4.55 -14.75
C ALA A 81 -20.31 3.87 -14.40
N GLN A 82 -21.25 4.62 -13.85
CA GLN A 82 -22.60 4.13 -13.54
C GLN A 82 -23.62 4.84 -14.43
N SER A 83 -24.45 4.07 -15.15
CA SER A 83 -25.50 4.61 -16.01
C SER A 83 -26.65 3.61 -16.16
N GLY A 84 -27.89 4.05 -15.91
CA GLY A 84 -29.11 3.27 -16.17
C GLY A 84 -29.20 1.92 -15.44
N GLY A 85 -28.75 1.83 -14.19
CA GLY A 85 -28.75 0.57 -13.43
C GLY A 85 -27.61 -0.40 -13.79
N ARG A 86 -26.67 0.03 -14.65
CA ARG A 86 -25.49 -0.72 -15.06
C ARG A 86 -24.22 -0.02 -14.59
N THR A 87 -23.26 -0.79 -14.10
CA THR A 87 -21.91 -0.32 -13.76
C THR A 87 -20.93 -0.85 -14.80
N VAL A 88 -20.26 0.04 -15.51
CA VAL A 88 -19.20 -0.32 -16.47
C VAL A 88 -17.85 -0.06 -15.82
N VAL A 89 -17.06 -1.12 -15.68
CA VAL A 89 -15.71 -1.07 -15.12
C VAL A 89 -14.73 -1.29 -16.25
N THR A 90 -14.01 -0.24 -16.62
CA THR A 90 -12.92 -0.31 -17.60
C THR A 90 -11.60 -0.37 -16.86
N VAL A 91 -10.81 -1.40 -17.14
CA VAL A 91 -9.50 -1.60 -16.51
C VAL A 91 -8.39 -1.66 -17.54
N ARG A 92 -7.20 -1.26 -17.12
CA ARG A 92 -5.94 -1.57 -17.81
C ARG A 92 -5.08 -2.37 -16.84
N GLU A 93 -4.73 -3.60 -17.20
CA GLU A 93 -3.90 -4.47 -16.36
C GLU A 93 -2.47 -3.92 -16.19
N ASN A 94 -1.89 -4.17 -15.02
CA ASN A 94 -0.48 -3.90 -14.80
C ASN A 94 0.39 -4.85 -15.63
N ASN A 95 1.52 -4.33 -16.11
CA ASN A 95 2.55 -5.14 -16.73
C ASN A 95 3.19 -6.06 -15.69
N LEU A 96 3.75 -7.19 -16.13
CA LEU A 96 4.56 -8.05 -15.28
C LEU A 96 6.04 -7.75 -15.47
N ILE A 97 6.77 -7.63 -14.38
CA ILE A 97 8.21 -7.46 -14.42
C ILE A 97 8.83 -8.75 -14.97
N ASN A 98 9.54 -8.67 -16.09
CA ASN A 98 10.24 -9.81 -16.65
C ASN A 98 11.59 -10.02 -15.94
N ARG A 99 12.39 -8.96 -15.83
CA ARG A 99 13.60 -8.92 -15.00
C ARG A 99 13.85 -7.52 -14.44
N VAL A 100 14.69 -7.49 -13.41
CA VAL A 100 15.25 -6.25 -12.84
C VAL A 100 16.74 -6.21 -13.16
N VAL A 101 17.20 -5.09 -13.69
CA VAL A 101 18.59 -4.86 -14.07
C VAL A 101 19.11 -3.64 -13.33
N PHE A 102 20.37 -3.71 -12.89
CA PHE A 102 21.08 -2.60 -12.28
C PHE A 102 22.26 -2.24 -13.20
N GLU A 103 22.35 -0.98 -13.57
CA GLU A 103 23.42 -0.41 -14.39
C GLU A 103 24.17 0.63 -13.56
N GLY A 104 25.50 0.69 -13.69
CA GLY A 104 26.34 1.69 -13.02
C GLY A 104 26.72 1.38 -11.58
N ASN A 105 26.19 0.30 -10.99
CA ASN A 105 26.62 -0.19 -9.68
C ASN A 105 28.00 -0.88 -9.80
N LYS A 106 29.05 -0.19 -9.35
CA LYS A 106 30.45 -0.67 -9.34
C LYS A 106 30.92 -1.05 -7.94
N LYS A 107 30.38 -0.40 -6.92
CA LYS A 107 30.85 -0.47 -5.52
C LYS A 107 29.88 -1.25 -4.64
N VAL A 108 28.60 -1.21 -4.96
CA VAL A 108 27.58 -2.04 -4.32
C VAL A 108 27.29 -3.23 -5.23
N GLU A 109 27.38 -4.43 -4.67
CA GLU A 109 27.11 -5.66 -5.40
C GLU A 109 25.64 -5.74 -5.82
N LYS A 110 25.41 -6.30 -7.01
CA LYS A 110 24.05 -6.46 -7.56
C LYS A 110 23.15 -7.25 -6.61
N ALA A 111 23.68 -8.30 -5.97
CA ALA A 111 22.93 -9.14 -5.04
C ALA A 111 22.41 -8.36 -3.82
N THR A 112 23.19 -7.38 -3.33
CA THR A 112 22.75 -6.49 -2.25
C THR A 112 21.59 -5.62 -2.68
N LEU A 113 21.68 -5.01 -3.87
CA LEU A 113 20.59 -4.18 -4.41
C LEU A 113 19.34 -5.02 -4.69
N GLU A 114 19.51 -6.20 -5.28
CA GLU A 114 18.44 -7.17 -5.50
C GLU A 114 17.75 -7.56 -4.19
N GLY A 115 18.49 -7.74 -3.10
CA GLY A 115 17.90 -8.10 -1.80
C GLY A 115 17.01 -7.02 -1.20
N ILE A 116 17.28 -5.76 -1.51
CA ILE A 116 16.65 -4.60 -0.86
C ILE A 116 15.46 -4.05 -1.65
N VAL A 117 15.50 -4.16 -2.98
CA VAL A 117 14.37 -3.74 -3.82
C VAL A 117 13.17 -4.67 -3.66
N GLU A 118 11.98 -4.10 -3.74
CA GLU A 118 10.70 -4.81 -3.71
C GLU A 118 10.29 -5.25 -5.11
N ALA A 119 10.65 -4.48 -6.15
CA ALA A 119 10.48 -4.92 -7.53
C ALA A 119 11.29 -6.21 -7.78
N LYS A 120 10.59 -7.31 -8.10
CA LYS A 120 11.19 -8.60 -8.43
C LYS A 120 10.75 -9.08 -9.80
N ALA A 121 11.62 -9.89 -10.42
CA ALA A 121 11.25 -10.65 -11.60
C ALA A 121 9.98 -11.49 -11.33
N ARG A 122 9.08 -11.52 -12.31
CA ARG A 122 7.75 -12.15 -12.29
C ARG A 122 6.73 -11.49 -11.35
N GLY A 123 7.08 -10.40 -10.66
CA GLY A 123 6.13 -9.61 -9.87
C GLY A 123 5.31 -8.63 -10.72
N PRO A 124 4.25 -8.03 -10.17
CA PRO A 124 3.52 -6.95 -10.83
C PRO A 124 4.41 -5.69 -10.92
N TYR A 125 4.36 -5.02 -12.06
CA TYR A 125 4.95 -3.70 -12.20
C TYR A 125 4.01 -2.66 -11.59
N SER A 126 4.57 -1.82 -10.71
CA SER A 126 3.90 -0.64 -10.19
C SER A 126 4.92 0.49 -10.10
N GLU A 127 4.56 1.64 -10.66
CA GLU A 127 5.40 2.83 -10.60
C GLU A 127 5.66 3.27 -9.15
N ALA A 128 4.69 3.08 -8.26
CA ALA A 128 4.84 3.39 -6.84
C ALA A 128 5.94 2.53 -6.17
N ILE A 129 5.97 1.23 -6.49
CA ILE A 129 6.99 0.30 -5.98
C ILE A 129 8.38 0.70 -6.50
N VAL A 130 8.49 0.94 -7.80
CA VAL A 130 9.76 1.32 -8.42
C VAL A 130 10.28 2.64 -7.85
N ASN A 131 9.41 3.63 -7.62
CA ASN A 131 9.78 4.89 -6.98
C ASN A 131 10.24 4.71 -5.53
N ALA A 132 9.58 3.85 -4.76
CA ALA A 132 10.02 3.50 -3.41
C ALA A 132 11.40 2.81 -3.41
N ASP A 133 11.64 1.94 -4.38
CA ASP A 133 12.94 1.28 -4.58
C ASP A 133 14.07 2.27 -4.86
N LEU A 134 13.82 3.35 -5.60
CA LEU A 134 14.83 4.40 -5.80
C LEU A 134 15.31 4.99 -4.46
N ALA A 135 14.39 5.22 -3.52
CA ALA A 135 14.75 5.73 -2.20
C ALA A 135 15.57 4.72 -1.41
N ARG A 136 15.15 3.45 -1.40
CA ARG A 136 15.89 2.35 -0.74
C ARG A 136 17.30 2.20 -1.29
N ILE A 137 17.47 2.21 -2.61
CA ILE A 137 18.78 2.14 -3.27
C ILE A 137 19.64 3.34 -2.86
N ARG A 138 19.10 4.57 -2.91
CA ARG A 138 19.83 5.78 -2.48
C ARG A 138 20.30 5.68 -1.03
N ASP A 139 19.47 5.16 -0.14
CA ASP A 139 19.84 5.01 1.27
C ASP A 139 20.95 3.98 1.50
N VAL A 140 20.98 2.91 0.71
CA VAL A 140 22.13 2.00 0.68
C VAL A 140 23.40 2.75 0.29
N TYR A 141 23.37 3.51 -0.81
CA TYR A 141 24.54 4.27 -1.25
C TYR A 141 25.00 5.31 -0.22
N LYS A 142 24.07 5.99 0.46
CA LYS A 142 24.40 6.88 1.59
C LYS A 142 25.18 6.15 2.69
N ARG A 143 24.71 4.97 3.12
CA ARG A 143 25.41 4.13 4.13
C ARG A 143 26.78 3.63 3.67
N PHE A 144 27.00 3.53 2.36
CA PHE A 144 28.31 3.25 1.76
C PHE A 144 29.17 4.51 1.55
N GLY A 145 28.75 5.66 2.08
CA GLY A 145 29.50 6.91 2.03
C GLY A 145 29.43 7.54 0.65
N ARG A 146 28.33 7.38 -0.05
CA ARG A 146 28.05 7.99 -1.37
C ARG A 146 26.76 8.78 -1.28
N GLY A 147 26.80 9.86 -0.49
CA GLY A 147 25.64 10.70 -0.23
C GLY A 147 25.14 11.46 -1.46
N THR A 148 25.99 11.63 -2.46
CA THR A 148 25.69 12.32 -3.73
C THR A 148 25.23 11.38 -4.84
N ALA A 149 25.06 10.07 -4.54
CA ALA A 149 24.62 9.10 -5.53
C ALA A 149 23.24 9.46 -6.12
N LYS A 150 23.14 9.44 -7.45
CA LYS A 150 21.89 9.64 -8.18
C LYS A 150 21.40 8.30 -8.70
N VAL A 151 20.15 7.99 -8.41
CA VAL A 151 19.49 6.77 -8.87
C VAL A 151 18.29 7.18 -9.70
N THR A 152 18.21 6.68 -10.92
CA THR A 152 17.08 6.82 -11.83
C THR A 152 16.61 5.44 -12.27
N TYR A 153 15.48 5.37 -12.96
CA TYR A 153 15.04 4.14 -13.59
C TYR A 153 14.51 4.43 -14.99
N ARG A 154 14.51 3.40 -15.83
CA ARG A 154 13.79 3.35 -17.08
C ARG A 154 13.15 1.99 -17.26
N THR A 155 12.06 1.94 -18.01
CA THR A 155 11.36 0.72 -18.36
C THR A 155 11.52 0.40 -19.83
N VAL A 156 11.56 -0.89 -20.16
CA VAL A 156 11.51 -1.37 -21.54
C VAL A 156 10.32 -2.30 -21.67
N ASP A 157 9.33 -1.88 -22.47
CA ASP A 157 8.14 -2.68 -22.73
C ASP A 157 8.49 -3.89 -23.59
N LEU A 158 7.92 -5.03 -23.21
CA LEU A 158 8.07 -6.31 -23.89
C LEU A 158 6.70 -6.82 -24.35
N PRO A 159 6.68 -7.72 -25.36
CA PRO A 159 5.45 -8.39 -25.77
C PRO A 159 4.75 -9.09 -24.60
N ASN A 160 3.44 -9.27 -24.72
CA ASN A 160 2.61 -9.93 -23.72
C ASN A 160 2.55 -9.19 -22.36
N GLY A 161 2.54 -7.85 -22.39
CA GLY A 161 2.40 -6.99 -21.20
C GLY A 161 3.46 -7.26 -20.14
N ARG A 162 4.69 -7.41 -20.60
CA ARG A 162 5.87 -7.57 -19.74
C ARG A 162 6.69 -6.29 -19.81
N VAL A 163 7.48 -6.05 -18.76
CA VAL A 163 8.37 -4.90 -18.71
C VAL A 163 9.68 -5.29 -18.05
N ASP A 164 10.80 -4.83 -18.60
CA ASP A 164 12.07 -4.85 -17.91
C ASP A 164 12.24 -3.54 -17.15
N VAL A 165 12.58 -3.63 -15.86
CA VAL A 165 12.88 -2.47 -15.01
C VAL A 165 14.40 -2.35 -14.91
N ILE A 166 14.94 -1.22 -15.33
CA ILE A 166 16.37 -0.95 -15.34
C ILE A 166 16.63 0.22 -14.40
N TYR A 167 17.28 -0.06 -13.28
CA TYR A 167 17.79 0.97 -12.36
C TYR A 167 19.15 1.44 -12.83
N GLN A 168 19.30 2.74 -13.02
CA GLN A 168 20.55 3.37 -13.40
C GLN A 168 21.09 4.10 -12.19
N VAL A 169 22.31 3.73 -11.81
CA VAL A 169 23.00 4.30 -10.65
C VAL A 169 24.20 5.08 -11.13
N ASP A 170 24.20 6.37 -10.84
CA ASP A 170 25.41 7.18 -10.77
C ASP A 170 25.84 7.23 -9.31
N GLU A 171 26.92 6.51 -8.99
CA GLU A 171 27.41 6.35 -7.63
C GLU A 171 27.92 7.66 -7.01
N GLY A 172 28.30 8.64 -7.85
CA GLY A 172 28.95 9.85 -7.40
C GLY A 172 30.27 9.60 -6.64
N ASP A 173 30.76 10.67 -6.03
CA ASP A 173 32.00 10.65 -5.26
C ASP A 173 31.79 10.11 -3.83
N LYS A 174 32.86 9.57 -3.26
CA LYS A 174 32.88 9.17 -1.85
C LYS A 174 32.72 10.41 -0.98
N THR A 175 31.62 10.48 -0.24
CA THR A 175 31.39 11.40 0.87
C THR A 175 32.09 10.85 2.11
N GLY A 176 33.28 11.35 2.40
CA GLY A 176 33.99 11.01 3.63
C GLY A 176 34.11 12.19 4.59
N ILE A 177 34.55 11.88 5.80
CA ILE A 177 34.72 12.86 6.88
C ILE A 177 36.04 13.61 6.68
N ILE A 178 35.99 14.93 6.46
CA ILE A 178 37.17 15.77 6.26
C ILE A 178 37.84 16.11 7.61
N SER A 179 37.05 16.48 8.62
CA SER A 179 37.55 16.79 9.96
C SER A 179 36.50 16.53 11.04
N ILE A 180 36.95 16.12 12.22
CA ILE A 180 36.17 15.95 13.45
C ILE A 180 36.73 16.94 14.48
N ASN A 181 35.88 17.88 14.90
CA ASN A 181 36.22 18.90 15.89
C ASN A 181 35.39 18.69 17.16
N PHE A 182 36.04 18.69 18.33
CA PHE A 182 35.37 18.57 19.62
C PHE A 182 35.33 19.95 20.29
N VAL A 183 34.12 20.47 20.53
CA VAL A 183 33.94 21.78 21.19
C VAL A 183 33.59 21.56 22.66
N GLY A 184 34.27 22.27 23.57
CA GLY A 184 33.96 22.28 25.00
C GLY A 184 34.58 21.15 25.84
N ASN A 185 35.39 20.28 25.24
CA ASN A 185 36.14 19.27 25.98
C ASN A 185 37.50 19.83 26.46
N ASN A 186 37.72 19.84 27.78
CA ASN A 186 38.99 20.25 28.40
C ASN A 186 39.65 19.10 29.20
N ALA A 187 38.99 17.95 29.34
CA ALA A 187 39.44 16.85 30.20
C ALA A 187 40.26 15.78 29.44
N TYR A 188 40.01 15.61 28.15
CA TYR A 188 40.65 14.60 27.32
C TYR A 188 41.29 15.22 26.08
N SER A 189 42.31 14.57 25.51
CA SER A 189 42.88 15.02 24.23
C SER A 189 41.96 14.65 23.06
N GLU A 190 41.92 15.47 22.00
CA GLU A 190 41.17 15.13 20.79
C GLU A 190 41.58 13.77 20.21
N ARG A 191 42.87 13.42 20.26
CA ARG A 191 43.35 12.11 19.81
C ARG A 191 42.73 10.97 20.60
N THR A 192 42.57 11.13 21.92
CA THR A 192 41.91 10.14 22.79
C THR A 192 40.44 9.99 22.41
N LEU A 193 39.73 11.09 22.22
CA LEU A 193 38.32 11.06 21.82
C LEU A 193 38.13 10.46 20.42
N LYS A 194 38.96 10.86 19.43
CA LYS A 194 38.96 10.26 18.08
C LYS A 194 39.23 8.75 18.11
N GLY A 195 40.08 8.28 19.03
CA GLY A 195 40.38 6.85 19.20
C GLY A 195 39.23 6.02 19.78
N LEU A 196 38.26 6.67 20.44
CA LEU A 196 37.06 6.03 20.99
C LEU A 196 35.87 6.07 20.03
N MET A 197 35.93 6.90 18.98
CA MET A 197 34.86 6.99 17.98
C MET A 197 34.89 5.79 17.01
N SER A 198 33.70 5.37 16.58
CA SER A 198 33.54 4.36 15.52
C SER A 198 33.87 4.91 14.12
N SER A 199 33.83 6.23 13.96
CA SER A 199 34.04 6.97 12.71
C SER A 199 35.41 7.65 12.70
N SER A 200 36.10 7.69 11.55
CA SER A 200 37.43 8.29 11.40
C SER A 200 37.49 9.26 10.22
N GLU A 201 38.39 10.24 10.28
CA GLU A 201 38.68 11.13 9.15
C GLU A 201 39.30 10.36 7.97
N MET A 202 39.02 10.80 6.75
CA MET A 202 39.65 10.26 5.56
C MET A 202 41.16 10.55 5.59
N ASN A 203 41.98 9.51 5.49
CA ASN A 203 43.44 9.60 5.41
C ASN A 203 43.95 8.82 4.20
N PHE A 204 45.23 8.96 3.86
CA PHE A 204 45.83 8.22 2.73
C PHE A 204 45.71 6.68 2.85
N LEU A 205 45.44 6.14 4.05
CA LEU A 205 45.21 4.71 4.33
C LEU A 205 43.73 4.27 4.30
N SER A 206 42.81 5.20 4.01
CA SER A 206 41.36 4.96 3.90
C SER A 206 40.95 3.99 2.78
N PHE A 207 41.88 3.60 1.91
CA PHE A 207 41.62 2.58 0.89
C PHE A 207 41.51 1.16 1.48
N ILE A 208 42.01 0.93 2.70
CA ILE A 208 41.93 -0.38 3.40
C ILE A 208 40.82 -0.39 4.46
N LYS A 209 40.42 0.76 5.01
CA LYS A 209 39.48 0.86 6.13
C LYS A 209 38.15 1.52 5.71
N THR A 210 37.03 0.88 6.01
CA THR A 210 35.65 1.37 5.74
C THR A 210 35.11 2.30 6.84
N SER A 211 35.91 2.66 7.85
CA SER A 211 35.47 3.49 9.00
C SER A 211 35.40 5.00 8.69
N ASP A 212 35.78 5.40 7.49
CA ASP A 212 35.81 6.80 7.03
C ASP A 212 34.60 7.21 6.18
N VAL A 213 33.67 6.27 6.00
CA VAL A 213 32.38 6.46 5.37
C VAL A 213 31.46 7.18 6.37
N TYR A 214 30.93 8.35 5.96
CA TYR A 214 29.94 9.05 6.76
C TYR A 214 28.63 8.25 6.81
N ASP A 215 28.25 7.83 8.01
CA ASP A 215 26.98 7.18 8.31
C ASP A 215 26.34 7.92 9.50
N PRO A 216 25.18 8.58 9.33
CA PRO A 216 24.53 9.33 10.40
C PRO A 216 24.13 8.46 11.61
N ASP A 217 24.00 7.15 11.43
CA ASP A 217 23.66 6.21 12.51
C ASP A 217 24.89 5.86 13.38
N ARG A 218 26.12 6.25 12.98
CA ARG A 218 27.38 5.89 13.66
C ARG A 218 28.00 7.01 14.51
N ILE A 219 27.32 8.15 14.65
CA ILE A 219 27.87 9.36 15.29
C ILE A 219 27.64 9.40 16.82
N THR A 220 27.45 8.25 17.47
CA THR A 220 27.33 8.13 18.94
C THR A 220 28.65 7.77 19.59
#